data_AF-A0A3Q3XAR1-F1
#
_entry.id   AF-A0A3Q3XAR1-F1
#
_cell.length_a   1.000
_cell.length_b   1.000
_cell.length_c   1.000
_cell.angle_alpha   90.00
_cell.angle_beta   90.00
_cell.angle_gamma   90.00
#
_symmetry.space_group_name_H-M   'P 1'
#
loop_
_entity.id
_entity.type
_entity.pdbx_description
1 polymer ?
#
loop_
_entity_poly.entity_id
_entity_poly.type
_entity_poly.pdbx_seq_one_letter_code
_entity_poly.pdbx_strand_id
1 'polypeptide(L)'
;FFTQSYDENVALTAQAWVDKCILDHGEPETRILNGYELGENLFFSTKLTQWTVVIKAWHSEVSHYLYPNVSTNGQPTGHYTQVVWNSSYKVGCGMALCPNSIYIYGCHYYRAGNFKGWVPYKVGPPCASCPSHCEDKLCTNPCPYINSFLNCQKLKDRFGCSHELVSAWCPAACKCTSEIIPIA
;
A
#
# COMPACT_ATOMS: atom_id res chain seq x y z
N PHE A 1 -0.59 -10.31 -6.35
CA PHE A 1 0.37 -9.25 -6.03
C PHE A 1 0.67 -8.48 -7.29
N PHE A 2 0.74 -7.15 -7.24
CA PHE A 2 1.36 -6.38 -8.32
C PHE A 2 2.88 -6.37 -8.15
N THR A 3 3.57 -6.10 -9.25
CA THR A 3 4.94 -5.60 -9.20
C THR A 3 4.93 -4.23 -8.51
N GLN A 4 5.81 -4.06 -7.52
CA GLN A 4 6.04 -2.76 -6.88
C GLN A 4 7.14 -2.01 -7.62
N SER A 5 6.87 -0.77 -8.03
CA SER A 5 7.86 0.14 -8.60
C SER A 5 8.23 1.24 -7.61
N TYR A 6 9.48 1.70 -7.62
CA TYR A 6 9.87 2.88 -6.85
C TYR A 6 9.24 4.14 -7.46
N ASP A 7 8.72 5.03 -6.63
CA ASP A 7 8.14 6.31 -7.06
C ASP A 7 8.73 7.48 -6.26
N GLU A 8 9.36 8.41 -6.97
CA GLU A 8 10.07 9.55 -6.37
C GLU A 8 9.12 10.49 -5.61
N ASN A 9 7.88 10.68 -6.07
CA ASN A 9 6.93 11.53 -5.35
C ASN A 9 6.51 10.88 -4.03
N VAL A 10 6.33 9.56 -4.03
CA VAL A 10 6.10 8.81 -2.78
C VAL A 10 7.32 8.91 -1.86
N ALA A 11 8.54 8.81 -2.41
CA ALA A 11 9.77 8.94 -1.63
C ALA A 11 9.93 10.32 -0.98
N LEU A 12 9.60 11.39 -1.72
CA LEU A 12 9.59 12.75 -1.16
C LEU A 12 8.65 12.88 0.04
N THR A 13 7.46 12.26 -0.01
CA THR A 13 6.55 12.27 1.15
C THR A 13 7.11 11.50 2.35
N ALA A 14 7.75 10.35 2.12
CA ALA A 14 8.37 9.55 3.18
C ALA A 14 9.56 10.27 3.79
N GLN A 15 10.42 10.88 2.97
CA GLN A 15 11.56 11.68 3.43
C GLN A 15 11.10 12.86 4.28
N ALA A 16 10.09 13.60 3.80
CA ALA A 16 9.52 14.73 4.56
C ALA A 16 8.92 14.31 5.91
N TRP A 17 8.46 13.07 6.05
CA TRP A 17 8.00 12.54 7.33
C TRP A 17 9.17 12.24 8.28
N VAL A 18 10.14 11.45 7.82
CA VAL A 18 11.26 11.04 8.67
C VAL A 18 12.17 12.21 9.09
N ASP A 19 12.24 13.26 8.28
CA ASP A 19 12.96 14.50 8.61
C ASP A 19 12.38 15.24 9.82
N LYS A 20 11.11 14.98 10.19
CA LYS A 20 10.50 15.54 11.41
C LYS A 20 11.04 14.91 12.69
N CYS A 21 11.69 13.75 12.58
CA CYS A 21 12.23 13.03 13.74
C CYS A 21 11.20 12.70 14.82
N ILE A 22 9.96 12.43 14.41
CA ILE A 22 8.90 11.90 15.27
C ILE A 22 8.97 10.37 15.20
N LEU A 23 9.23 9.72 16.33
CA LEU A 23 9.35 8.25 16.42
C LEU A 23 7.98 7.56 16.53
N ASP A 24 7.02 8.04 15.75
CA ASP A 24 5.65 7.56 15.73
C ASP A 24 5.04 7.79 14.35
N HIS A 25 3.95 7.10 14.06
CA HIS A 25 3.15 7.35 12.88
C HIS A 25 2.43 8.70 12.97
N GLY A 26 2.29 9.36 11.82
CA GLY A 26 1.44 10.54 11.70
C GLY A 26 -0.02 10.16 11.55
N GLU A 27 -0.90 11.15 11.74
CA GLU A 27 -2.30 11.05 11.32
C GLU A 27 -2.37 10.74 9.81
N PRO A 28 -3.33 9.92 9.35
CA PRO A 28 -3.54 9.59 7.94
C PRO A 28 -3.47 10.78 6.98
N GLU A 29 -4.04 11.92 7.38
CA GLU A 29 -4.11 13.15 6.57
C GLU A 29 -2.72 13.76 6.31
N THR A 30 -1.70 13.37 7.08
CA THR A 30 -0.33 13.83 6.89
C THR A 30 0.39 13.14 5.73
N ARG A 31 -0.22 12.08 5.17
CA ARG A 31 0.36 11.27 4.08
C ARG A 31 -0.64 11.06 2.94
N ILE A 32 -1.08 12.17 2.34
CA ILE A 32 -1.94 12.19 1.15
C ILE A 32 -1.13 12.56 -0.10
N LEU A 33 -1.26 11.77 -1.17
CA LEU A 33 -0.69 12.07 -2.48
C LEU A 33 -1.73 11.86 -3.58
N ASN A 34 -1.96 12.88 -4.41
CA ASN A 34 -2.96 12.88 -5.49
C ASN A 34 -4.38 12.50 -5.02
N GLY A 35 -4.76 12.90 -3.80
CA GLY A 35 -6.05 12.60 -3.20
C GLY A 35 -6.17 11.19 -2.59
N TYR A 36 -5.06 10.48 -2.45
CA TYR A 36 -5.03 9.14 -1.86
C TYR A 36 -4.16 9.08 -0.62
N GLU A 37 -4.65 8.39 0.41
CA GLU A 37 -3.86 8.05 1.58
C GLU A 37 -2.76 7.04 1.21
N LEU A 38 -1.55 7.33 1.68
CA LEU A 38 -0.40 6.44 1.60
C LEU A 38 -0.32 5.55 2.84
N GLY A 39 0.07 4.29 2.63
CA GLY A 39 0.47 3.43 3.74
C GLY A 39 1.85 3.83 4.27
N GLU A 40 2.21 3.39 5.47
CA GLU A 40 3.48 3.75 6.10
C GLU A 40 4.04 2.58 6.92
N ASN A 41 5.32 2.29 6.73
CA ASN A 41 6.10 1.47 7.66
C ASN A 41 7.28 2.31 8.19
N LEU A 42 7.50 2.26 9.51
CA LEU A 42 8.61 2.93 10.18
C LEU A 42 9.56 1.90 10.82
N PHE A 43 10.83 2.26 10.93
CA PHE A 43 11.84 1.48 11.63
C PHE A 43 12.87 2.41 12.28
N PHE A 44 13.33 2.05 13.47
CA PHE A 44 14.26 2.85 14.26
C PHE A 44 15.48 2.03 14.65
N SER A 45 16.65 2.66 14.63
CA SER A 45 17.90 2.00 15.02
C SER A 45 18.90 3.01 15.57
N THR A 46 19.72 2.61 16.53
CA THR A 46 20.84 3.42 17.03
C THR A 46 22.09 3.29 16.15
N LYS A 47 22.00 2.57 15.03
CA LYS A 47 23.09 2.36 14.08
C LYS A 47 22.57 2.49 12.64
N LEU A 48 23.43 2.98 11.76
CA LEU A 48 23.16 2.95 10.33
C LEU A 48 22.95 1.48 9.90
N THR A 49 21.80 1.21 9.30
CA THR A 49 21.25 -0.12 9.03
C THR A 49 20.93 -0.20 7.54
N GLN A 50 21.30 -1.32 6.90
CA GLN A 50 21.01 -1.51 5.48
C GLN A 50 19.49 -1.66 5.26
N TRP A 51 18.96 -1.10 4.18
CA TRP A 51 17.54 -1.22 3.81
C TRP A 51 17.07 -2.67 3.71
N THR A 52 17.93 -3.59 3.26
CA THR A 52 17.62 -5.03 3.22
C THR A 52 17.33 -5.60 4.60
N VAL A 53 17.97 -5.11 5.66
CA VAL A 53 17.72 -5.51 7.04
C VAL A 53 16.41 -4.90 7.54
N VAL A 54 16.16 -3.63 7.24
CA VAL A 54 14.91 -2.92 7.59
C VAL A 54 13.69 -3.61 6.99
N ILE A 55 13.72 -3.88 5.69
CA ILE A 55 12.63 -4.56 4.97
C ILE A 55 12.43 -5.99 5.50
N LYS A 56 13.53 -6.71 5.80
CA LYS A 56 13.43 -8.04 6.42
C LYS A 56 12.81 -7.99 7.82
N ALA A 57 13.07 -6.95 8.60
CA ALA A 57 12.46 -6.76 9.91
C ALA A 57 10.95 -6.60 9.79
N TRP A 58 10.47 -5.71 8.91
CA TRP A 58 9.04 -5.58 8.58
C TRP A 58 8.42 -6.89 8.10
N HIS A 59 9.09 -7.59 7.18
CA HIS A 59 8.60 -8.85 6.66
C HIS A 59 8.56 -9.98 7.71
N SER A 60 9.42 -9.94 8.72
CA SER A 60 9.56 -11.02 9.72
C SER A 60 8.30 -11.23 10.57
N GLU A 61 7.41 -10.25 10.64
CA GLU A 61 6.10 -10.37 11.27
C GLU A 61 5.21 -11.44 10.60
N VAL A 62 5.57 -11.93 9.40
CA VAL A 62 4.94 -13.11 8.78
C VAL A 62 4.90 -14.31 9.72
N SER A 63 5.88 -14.43 10.63
CA SER A 63 5.95 -15.49 11.63
C SER A 63 4.82 -15.44 12.68
N HIS A 64 4.10 -14.31 12.76
CA HIS A 64 2.95 -14.10 13.63
C HIS A 64 1.63 -13.99 12.86
N TYR A 65 1.68 -14.08 11.52
CA TYR A 65 0.52 -13.89 10.66
C TYR A 65 -0.06 -15.23 10.22
N LEU A 66 -1.38 -15.38 10.36
CA LEU A 66 -2.16 -16.44 9.73
C LEU A 66 -3.23 -15.83 8.81
N TYR A 67 -3.21 -16.24 7.55
CA TYR A 67 -4.22 -15.88 6.57
C TYR A 67 -5.60 -16.37 7.04
N PRO A 68 -6.69 -15.58 6.92
CA PRO A 68 -6.80 -14.35 6.14
C PRO A 68 -6.37 -13.05 6.82
N ASN A 69 -6.30 -12.94 8.14
CA ASN A 69 -6.05 -11.64 8.79
C ASN A 69 -5.78 -11.72 10.31
N VAL A 70 -5.39 -12.88 10.84
CA VAL A 70 -5.27 -13.05 12.30
C VAL A 70 -3.81 -13.07 12.72
N SER A 71 -3.48 -12.24 13.71
CA SER A 71 -2.27 -12.42 14.50
C SER A 71 -2.42 -13.67 15.36
N THR A 72 -1.51 -14.63 15.25
CA THR A 72 -1.61 -15.92 15.93
C THR A 72 -1.36 -15.82 17.44
N ASN A 73 -0.78 -14.72 17.90
CA ASN A 73 -0.30 -14.53 19.27
C ASN A 73 -0.47 -13.09 19.79
N GLY A 74 -1.25 -12.26 19.10
CA GLY A 74 -1.46 -10.86 19.44
C GLY A 74 -0.29 -9.93 19.10
N GLN A 75 0.78 -10.44 18.46
CA GLN A 75 1.89 -9.60 17.99
C GLN A 75 1.50 -8.79 16.75
N PRO A 76 2.17 -7.65 16.51
CA PRO A 76 1.96 -6.85 15.30
C PRO A 76 2.24 -7.65 14.02
N THR A 77 1.39 -7.45 13.02
CA THR A 77 1.57 -7.99 11.66
C THR A 77 1.42 -6.93 10.56
N GLY A 78 1.24 -5.66 10.97
CA GLY A 78 0.88 -4.55 10.09
C GLY A 78 1.98 -4.20 9.09
N HIS A 79 3.24 -4.31 9.49
CA HIS A 79 4.35 -4.03 8.58
C HIS A 79 4.44 -5.11 7.50
N TYR A 80 4.31 -6.38 7.89
CA TYR A 80 4.28 -7.49 6.93
C TYR A 80 3.10 -7.35 5.97
N THR A 81 1.88 -7.14 6.48
CA THR A 81 0.68 -7.06 5.62
C THR A 81 0.74 -5.87 4.66
N GLN A 82 1.37 -4.75 5.06
CA GLN A 82 1.62 -3.63 4.15
C GLN A 82 2.63 -3.97 3.06
N VAL A 83 3.74 -4.65 3.40
CA VAL A 83 4.77 -5.09 2.41
C VAL A 83 4.14 -5.97 1.32
N VAL A 84 3.19 -6.83 1.69
CA VAL A 84 2.52 -7.75 0.77
C VAL A 84 1.12 -7.25 0.35
N TRP A 85 0.79 -5.98 0.57
CA TRP A 85 -0.54 -5.48 0.24
C TRP A 85 -0.74 -5.40 -1.27
N ASN A 86 -1.70 -6.17 -1.80
CA ASN A 86 -1.88 -6.33 -3.24
C ASN A 86 -2.26 -5.01 -3.92
N SER A 87 -2.84 -4.02 -3.24
CA SER A 87 -3.19 -2.73 -3.85
C SER A 87 -2.02 -1.74 -3.91
N SER A 88 -0.94 -1.99 -3.16
CA SER A 88 0.18 -1.08 -3.02
C SER A 88 1.25 -1.41 -4.05
N TYR A 89 1.17 -0.77 -5.23
CA TYR A 89 2.04 -1.06 -6.38
C TYR A 89 3.17 -0.03 -6.58
N LYS A 90 3.22 1.01 -5.75
CA LYS A 90 4.37 1.92 -5.69
C LYS A 90 4.84 2.10 -4.26
N VAL A 91 6.14 2.27 -4.09
CA VAL A 91 6.78 2.51 -2.80
C VAL A 91 7.81 3.61 -2.95
N GLY A 92 7.99 4.41 -1.90
CA GLY A 92 9.05 5.40 -1.82
C GLY A 92 9.48 5.53 -0.37
N CYS A 93 10.78 5.68 -0.14
CA CYS A 93 11.35 5.59 1.20
C CYS A 93 12.33 6.72 1.48
N GLY A 94 12.43 7.08 2.75
CA GLY A 94 13.38 8.07 3.27
C GLY A 94 14.06 7.60 4.55
N MET A 95 15.18 8.21 4.88
CA MET A 95 15.91 7.98 6.13
C MET A 95 16.44 9.31 6.68
N ALA A 96 16.39 9.47 8.00
CA ALA A 96 17.02 10.61 8.67
C ALA A 96 17.80 10.14 9.90
N LEU A 97 18.87 10.89 10.23
CA LEU A 97 19.54 10.81 11.53
C LEU A 97 18.95 11.87 12.44
N CYS A 98 18.28 11.43 13.49
CA CYS A 98 17.59 12.25 14.47
C CYS A 98 18.44 12.53 15.71
N PRO A 99 18.01 13.48 16.58
CA PRO A 99 18.64 13.69 17.88
C PRO A 99 18.83 12.39 18.66
N ASN A 100 19.84 12.36 19.54
CA ASN A 100 20.25 11.17 20.30
C ASN A 100 20.79 10.00 19.44
N SER A 101 21.27 10.29 18.23
CA SER A 101 21.88 9.29 17.33
C SER A 101 20.91 8.16 16.93
N ILE A 102 19.63 8.50 16.76
CA ILE A 102 18.60 7.56 16.30
C ILE A 102 18.44 7.73 14.79
N TYR A 103 18.64 6.65 14.04
CA TYR A 103 18.27 6.56 12.63
C TYR A 103 16.81 6.14 12.53
N ILE A 104 16.00 6.95 11.84
CA ILE A 104 14.63 6.62 11.46
C ILE A 104 14.61 6.28 9.97
N TYR A 105 13.90 5.21 9.62
CA TYR A 105 13.65 4.76 8.26
C TYR A 105 12.15 4.73 8.07
N GLY A 106 11.68 5.27 6.95
CA GLY A 106 10.26 5.28 6.62
C GLY A 106 10.06 4.91 5.16
N CYS A 107 9.10 4.04 4.88
CA CYS A 107 8.60 3.82 3.53
C CYS A 107 7.12 4.15 3.49
N HIS A 108 6.74 4.99 2.52
CA HIS A 108 5.36 5.18 2.13
C HIS A 108 4.99 4.26 0.98
N TYR A 109 3.74 3.80 0.98
CA TYR A 109 3.18 2.91 -0.02
C TYR A 109 2.04 3.63 -0.73
N TYR A 110 2.11 3.78 -2.04
CA TYR A 110 1.04 4.39 -2.81
C TYR A 110 -0.19 3.49 -2.76
N ARG A 111 -1.27 4.04 -2.19
CA ARG A 111 -2.44 3.33 -1.68
C ARG A 111 -2.12 2.62 -0.37
N ALA A 112 -2.71 3.15 0.69
CA ALA A 112 -2.73 2.51 1.99
C ALA A 112 -3.24 1.08 1.89
N GLY A 113 -2.63 0.21 2.67
CA GLY A 113 -3.13 -1.12 2.95
C GLY A 113 -3.77 -1.21 4.33
N ASN A 114 -3.83 -2.43 4.85
CA ASN A 114 -4.24 -2.72 6.22
C ASN A 114 -5.66 -2.24 6.58
N PHE A 115 -6.54 -2.13 5.59
CA PHE A 115 -7.95 -1.79 5.83
C PHE A 115 -8.61 -2.85 6.72
N LYS A 116 -9.29 -2.39 7.78
CA LYS A 116 -9.96 -3.27 8.75
C LYS A 116 -10.96 -4.18 8.03
N GLY A 117 -10.82 -5.49 8.24
CA GLY A 117 -11.68 -6.50 7.62
C GLY A 117 -11.28 -6.93 6.20
N TRP A 118 -10.20 -6.38 5.64
CA TRP A 118 -9.70 -6.73 4.31
C TRP A 118 -8.40 -7.51 4.34
N VAL A 119 -8.32 -8.52 3.48
CA VAL A 119 -7.11 -9.35 3.36
C VAL A 119 -6.06 -8.66 2.48
N PRO A 120 -4.76 -8.85 2.77
CA PRO A 120 -3.70 -8.21 1.98
C PRO A 120 -3.67 -8.69 0.52
N TYR A 121 -4.16 -9.89 0.24
CA TYR A 121 -4.21 -10.46 -1.11
C TYR A 121 -5.27 -11.57 -1.22
N LYS A 122 -5.71 -11.83 -2.45
CA LYS A 122 -6.57 -12.97 -2.77
C LYS A 122 -5.72 -14.22 -2.96
N VAL A 123 -6.08 -15.32 -2.27
CA VAL A 123 -5.44 -16.63 -2.48
C VAL A 123 -5.88 -17.21 -3.82
N GLY A 124 -4.93 -17.76 -4.56
CA GLY A 124 -5.14 -18.42 -5.84
C GLY A 124 -3.83 -18.64 -6.60
N PRO A 125 -3.90 -19.24 -7.80
CA PRO A 125 -2.75 -19.35 -8.68
C PRO A 125 -2.15 -17.96 -8.97
N PRO A 126 -0.82 -17.83 -9.06
CA PRO A 126 -0.21 -16.57 -9.46
C PRO A 126 -0.81 -16.03 -10.75
N CYS A 127 -1.03 -14.72 -10.78
CA CYS A 127 -1.58 -14.01 -11.93
C CYS A 127 -2.95 -14.48 -12.45
N ALA A 128 -3.72 -15.26 -11.68
CA ALA A 128 -5.07 -15.67 -12.09
C ALA A 128 -6.00 -14.48 -12.43
N SER A 129 -5.75 -13.31 -11.83
CA SER A 129 -6.50 -12.07 -12.10
C SER A 129 -5.91 -11.21 -13.23
N CYS A 130 -4.75 -11.57 -13.79
CA CYS A 130 -4.00 -10.77 -14.77
C CYS A 130 -3.23 -11.66 -15.77
N PRO A 131 -3.88 -12.62 -16.44
CA PRO A 131 -3.17 -13.63 -17.25
C PRO A 131 -2.32 -13.03 -18.37
N SER A 132 -2.75 -11.90 -18.95
CA SER A 132 -2.03 -11.19 -20.03
C SER A 132 -1.07 -10.11 -19.53
N HIS A 133 -0.98 -9.90 -18.22
CA HIS A 133 -0.18 -8.84 -17.59
C HIS A 133 0.55 -9.41 -16.37
N CYS A 134 1.31 -10.48 -16.60
CA CYS A 134 2.01 -11.23 -15.57
C CYS A 134 3.51 -11.31 -15.87
N GLU A 135 4.32 -10.81 -14.95
CA GLU A 135 5.77 -10.90 -14.98
C GLU A 135 6.24 -11.48 -13.64
N ASP A 136 7.02 -12.55 -13.67
CA ASP A 136 7.56 -13.20 -12.46
C ASP A 136 6.52 -13.44 -11.35
N LYS A 137 5.33 -13.94 -11.74
CA LYS A 137 4.20 -14.24 -10.84
C LYS A 137 3.53 -13.00 -10.22
N LEU A 138 3.83 -11.80 -10.72
CA LEU A 138 3.28 -10.52 -10.30
C LEU A 138 2.49 -9.85 -11.43
N CYS A 139 1.37 -9.22 -11.08
CA CYS A 139 0.56 -8.46 -12.02
C CYS A 139 1.23 -7.12 -12.38
N THR A 140 1.13 -6.68 -13.63
CA THR A 140 1.74 -5.42 -14.12
C THR A 140 0.72 -4.38 -14.58
N ASN A 141 -0.57 -4.63 -14.38
CA ASN A 141 -1.69 -3.78 -14.83
C ASN A 141 -2.54 -3.21 -13.66
N PRO A 142 -1.97 -2.45 -12.72
CA PRO A 142 -2.76 -1.79 -11.69
C PRO A 142 -3.61 -0.67 -12.29
N CYS A 143 -4.89 -0.59 -11.92
CA CYS A 143 -5.74 0.53 -12.32
C CYS A 143 -5.22 1.82 -11.66
N PRO A 144 -4.94 2.91 -12.40
CA PRO A 144 -4.38 4.14 -11.83
C PRO A 144 -5.40 4.97 -11.03
N TYR A 145 -6.68 4.72 -11.23
CA TYR A 145 -7.78 5.38 -10.51
C TYR A 145 -8.19 4.58 -9.26
N ILE A 146 -8.87 5.23 -8.32
CA ILE A 146 -9.49 4.60 -7.15
C ILE A 146 -10.96 5.01 -7.10
N ASN A 147 -11.81 4.07 -6.70
CA ASN A 147 -13.22 4.36 -6.42
C ASN A 147 -13.35 4.98 -5.02
N SER A 148 -14.18 6.00 -4.87
CA SER A 148 -14.53 6.54 -3.56
C SER A 148 -15.42 5.60 -2.74
N PHE A 149 -16.09 4.65 -3.39
CA PHE A 149 -17.00 3.70 -2.75
C PHE A 149 -16.81 2.26 -3.21
N LEU A 150 -16.99 1.33 -2.28
CA LEU A 150 -16.89 -0.12 -2.52
C LEU A 150 -17.97 -0.65 -3.46
N ASN A 151 -19.15 -0.02 -3.48
CA ASN A 151 -20.28 -0.44 -4.32
C ASN A 151 -20.23 0.16 -5.74
N CYS A 152 -19.10 0.76 -6.14
CA CYS A 152 -18.98 1.43 -7.43
C CYS A 152 -19.29 0.56 -8.65
N GLN A 153 -19.02 -0.75 -8.58
CA GLN A 153 -19.44 -1.67 -9.65
C GLN A 153 -20.98 -1.71 -9.77
N LYS A 154 -21.70 -1.83 -8.65
CA LYS A 154 -23.17 -1.82 -8.64
C LYS A 154 -23.74 -0.48 -9.11
N LEU A 155 -23.08 0.63 -8.78
CA LEU A 155 -23.48 1.97 -9.24
C LEU A 155 -23.30 2.09 -10.76
N LYS A 156 -22.17 1.63 -11.31
CA LYS A 156 -21.93 1.54 -12.75
C LYS A 156 -22.96 0.68 -13.45
N ASP A 157 -23.26 -0.50 -12.92
CA ASP A 157 -24.21 -1.44 -13.54
C ASP A 157 -25.64 -0.86 -13.57
N ARG A 158 -26.01 -0.05 -12.56
CA ARG A 158 -27.34 0.53 -12.43
C ARG A 158 -27.55 1.81 -13.22
N PHE A 159 -26.57 2.72 -13.21
CA PHE A 159 -26.73 4.08 -13.75
C PHE A 159 -25.80 4.39 -14.93
N GLY A 160 -24.80 3.55 -15.19
CA GLY A 160 -23.81 3.76 -16.23
C GLY A 160 -22.78 4.85 -15.87
N CYS A 161 -21.71 4.90 -16.67
CA CYS A 161 -20.62 5.85 -16.48
C CYS A 161 -20.88 7.24 -17.10
N SER A 162 -21.97 7.40 -17.86
CA SER A 162 -22.44 8.71 -18.30
C SER A 162 -23.15 9.49 -17.19
N HIS A 163 -23.54 8.83 -16.10
CA HIS A 163 -24.11 9.49 -14.94
C HIS A 163 -23.02 10.26 -14.19
N GLU A 164 -23.22 11.57 -14.01
CA GLU A 164 -22.22 12.51 -13.46
C GLU A 164 -21.59 12.03 -12.15
N LEU A 165 -22.43 11.69 -11.15
CA LEU A 165 -21.94 11.21 -9.85
C LEU A 165 -21.19 9.87 -9.92
N VAL A 166 -21.60 8.96 -10.82
CA VAL A 166 -20.91 7.68 -10.97
C VAL A 166 -19.56 7.87 -11.63
N SER A 167 -19.48 8.72 -12.66
CA SER A 167 -18.20 9.08 -13.29
C SER A 167 -17.23 9.72 -12.30
N ALA A 168 -17.73 10.59 -11.41
CA ALA A 168 -16.93 11.28 -10.40
C ALA A 168 -16.47 10.35 -9.27
N TRP A 169 -17.36 9.55 -8.69
CA TRP A 169 -17.06 8.73 -7.51
C TRP A 169 -16.50 7.35 -7.84
N CYS A 170 -16.71 6.87 -9.06
CA CYS A 170 -16.33 5.53 -9.49
C CYS A 170 -15.39 5.52 -10.70
N PRO A 171 -14.33 6.35 -10.72
CA PRO A 171 -13.49 6.49 -11.90
C PRO A 171 -12.74 5.19 -12.22
N ALA A 172 -12.38 4.37 -11.22
CA ALA A 172 -11.74 3.08 -11.49
C ALA A 172 -12.71 2.11 -12.16
N ALA A 173 -13.93 1.97 -11.64
CA ALA A 173 -14.95 1.14 -12.26
C ALA A 173 -15.30 1.61 -13.68
N CYS A 174 -15.28 2.91 -13.95
CA CYS A 174 -15.63 3.46 -15.25
C CYS A 174 -14.51 3.47 -16.29
N LYS A 175 -13.26 3.68 -15.86
CA LYS A 175 -12.12 3.89 -16.78
C LYS A 175 -11.21 2.67 -16.90
N CYS A 176 -11.15 1.82 -15.89
CA CYS A 176 -10.34 0.61 -15.93
C CYS A 176 -11.17 -0.57 -16.43
N THR A 177 -10.73 -1.16 -17.53
CA THR A 177 -11.46 -2.24 -18.23
C THR A 177 -10.66 -3.53 -18.29
N SER A 178 -9.34 -3.43 -18.28
CA SER A 178 -8.40 -4.56 -18.32
C SER A 178 -7.48 -4.60 -17.09
N GLU A 179 -7.41 -3.50 -16.37
CA GLU A 179 -6.60 -3.30 -15.19
C GLU A 179 -7.30 -3.84 -13.94
N ILE A 180 -6.51 -4.36 -13.01
CA ILE A 180 -7.04 -4.78 -11.72
C ILE A 180 -7.35 -3.51 -10.91
N ILE A 181 -8.62 -3.34 -10.54
CA ILE A 181 -9.08 -2.28 -9.63
C ILE A 181 -8.73 -2.68 -8.21
N PRO A 182 -7.82 -1.95 -7.54
CA PRO A 182 -7.44 -2.32 -6.20
C PRO A 182 -8.52 -1.90 -5.19
N ILE A 183 -8.55 -2.61 -4.07
CA ILE A 183 -9.47 -2.32 -2.99
C ILE A 183 -9.16 -0.91 -2.45
N ALA A 184 -10.21 -0.11 -2.32
CA ALA A 184 -10.21 1.21 -1.70
C ALA A 184 -10.59 1.10 -0.22
#